data_AF-M3B2E3-F1
#
_entry.id   AF-M3B2E3-F1
#
_cell.length_a   1.000
_cell.length_b   1.000
_cell.length_c   1.000
_cell.angle_alpha   90.00
_cell.angle_beta   90.00
_cell.angle_gamma   90.00
#
_symmetry.space_group_name_H-M   'P 1'
#
loop_
_entity.id
_entity.type
_entity.pdbx_description
1 polymer ?
#
loop_
_entity_poly.entity_id
_entity_poly.type
_entity_poly.pdbx_seq_one_letter_code
_entity_poly.pdbx_strand_id
1 'polypeptide(L)'
;MLAVPLGMSGLLPAEARDVTDLQDLAGAFQSITIEDFVDGSTSSREESYLEAYWTWIHDLIPVIHRPTFHLPTASPLLRAAILALGAQALGGRDHLNARNLHERSMKILTKLSKSFELLYTHISNDPEALNLDLGRADSVTLLEDYDYALSALEKFTKQRILLSCYALEQQHSLLFGRTSLDCFSMPPTNLPFPNTQACWDKWRYDHALDIPPFERFYEALRPVPFMKVPSRAPHDIFTTTVILNCLCDCNNSFVEPQMLRFEDERDQSTILSAAERSPRARLTYHTFMLCRSTPVRSLLAVAGESWVMSEKMSSQAEYTAAQLEVSQWVKGTIYPAVQGQEAPTQEQNITKALDHAFEILKIHHAHPRTGIMFQEWAVHLATILIWAYVHITSRHSPRSTNTHTLDVPRLTHHELEVATSSILENGSTGLTSWDQALCVLTWTRKRLEKMDAVPHHNGLLSGALDVLGKLVAHGDEEGRWV
;
A
#
# COMPACT_ATOMS: atom_id res chain seq x y z
N MET A 1 -31.98 20.25 8.94
CA MET A 1 -31.96 19.19 7.91
C MET A 1 -30.71 18.39 8.18
N LEU A 2 -30.91 17.19 8.70
CA LEU A 2 -30.00 16.48 9.60
C LEU A 2 -28.84 15.82 8.83
N ALA A 3 -27.60 16.14 9.20
CA ALA A 3 -26.50 15.20 9.05
C ALA A 3 -26.83 14.01 9.96
N VAL A 4 -27.15 12.85 9.38
CA VAL A 4 -27.48 11.64 10.11
C VAL A 4 -26.22 11.20 10.86
N PRO A 5 -26.17 11.28 12.20
CA PRO A 5 -25.18 10.53 12.95
C PRO A 5 -25.58 9.07 12.81
N LEU A 6 -24.68 8.22 12.32
CA LEU A 6 -24.90 6.78 12.24
C LEU A 6 -25.37 6.27 13.61
N GLY A 7 -26.65 5.96 13.70
CA GLY A 7 -27.30 5.44 14.90
C GLY A 7 -26.99 3.95 15.02
N MET A 8 -25.85 3.62 15.60
CA MET A 8 -25.57 2.28 16.14
C MET A 8 -26.44 2.07 17.38
N SER A 9 -27.74 1.83 17.19
CA SER A 9 -28.69 1.53 18.28
C SER A 9 -29.18 0.10 18.17
N GLY A 10 -28.42 -0.79 18.80
CA GLY A 10 -28.85 -2.14 19.14
C GLY A 10 -27.75 -3.17 18.95
N LEU A 11 -26.92 -3.44 19.98
CA LEU A 11 -26.14 -4.67 20.17
C LEU A 11 -25.44 -4.73 21.56
N LEU A 12 -26.18 -5.28 22.55
CA LEU A 12 -25.86 -6.26 23.61
C LEU A 12 -24.55 -6.23 24.49
N PRO A 13 -24.59 -6.85 25.70
CA PRO A 13 -23.81 -6.46 26.88
C PRO A 13 -22.43 -7.12 26.98
N ALA A 14 -21.43 -6.41 26.48
CA ALA A 14 -20.09 -6.27 27.09
C ALA A 14 -19.79 -4.77 27.33
N GLU A 15 -20.88 -3.99 27.43
CA GLU A 15 -20.97 -2.54 27.26
C GLU A 15 -20.43 -1.72 28.46
N ALA A 16 -19.94 -2.35 29.54
CA ALA A 16 -19.57 -1.61 30.76
C ALA A 16 -18.09 -1.23 30.87
N ARG A 17 -17.22 -1.73 29.98
CA ARG A 17 -15.77 -1.37 29.95
C ARG A 17 -15.36 -0.61 28.69
N ASP A 18 -15.96 -0.90 27.54
CA ASP A 18 -15.65 -0.18 26.30
C ASP A 18 -16.42 1.14 26.16
N VAL A 19 -17.61 1.26 26.77
CA VAL A 19 -18.33 2.54 26.81
C VAL A 19 -17.62 3.53 27.72
N THR A 20 -16.94 3.08 28.78
CA THR A 20 -16.10 3.94 29.63
C THR A 20 -14.85 4.40 28.90
N ASP A 21 -14.16 3.52 28.17
CA ASP A 21 -13.01 3.92 27.33
C ASP A 21 -13.46 4.85 26.18
N LEU A 22 -14.64 4.62 25.58
CA LEU A 22 -15.23 5.49 24.56
C LEU A 22 -15.81 6.80 25.13
N GLN A 23 -16.29 6.82 26.38
CA GLN A 23 -16.77 8.02 27.07
C GLN A 23 -15.61 8.84 27.65
N ASP A 24 -14.51 8.22 28.06
CA ASP A 24 -13.26 8.89 28.42
C ASP A 24 -12.59 9.46 27.16
N LEU A 25 -12.63 8.73 26.04
CA LEU A 25 -12.32 9.27 24.73
C LEU A 25 -13.27 10.42 24.37
N ALA A 26 -14.59 10.28 24.53
CA ALA A 26 -15.58 11.34 24.25
C ALA A 26 -15.43 12.55 25.17
N GLY A 27 -15.04 12.36 26.43
CA GLY A 27 -14.73 13.42 27.39
C GLY A 27 -13.41 14.11 27.06
N ALA A 28 -12.40 13.36 26.63
CA ALA A 28 -11.18 13.91 26.04
C ALA A 28 -11.47 14.63 24.70
N PHE A 29 -12.47 14.20 23.92
CA PHE A 29 -12.92 14.86 22.70
C PHE A 29 -13.76 16.11 22.97
N GLN A 30 -14.48 16.18 24.09
CA GLN A 30 -15.28 17.35 24.51
C GLN A 30 -14.44 18.44 25.17
N SER A 31 -13.31 18.10 25.82
CA SER A 31 -12.39 19.11 26.37
C SER A 31 -11.47 19.73 25.32
N ILE A 32 -11.52 19.21 24.09
CA ILE A 32 -10.78 19.68 22.93
C ILE A 32 -11.74 20.49 22.06
N THR A 33 -11.94 21.76 22.37
CA THR A 33 -12.55 22.69 21.43
C THR A 33 -11.52 23.01 20.33
N ILE A 34 -11.92 22.92 19.07
CA ILE A 34 -11.06 23.26 17.92
C ILE A 34 -10.65 24.76 17.94
N GLU A 35 -11.26 25.58 18.79
CA GLU A 35 -10.82 26.94 19.07
C GLU A 35 -9.38 27.00 19.63
N ASP A 36 -8.90 25.94 20.28
CA ASP A 36 -7.49 25.79 20.69
C ASP A 36 -6.57 25.24 19.57
N PHE A 37 -7.14 24.89 18.41
CA PHE A 37 -6.44 24.16 17.34
C PHE A 37 -6.00 25.05 16.18
N VAL A 38 -6.63 26.21 15.96
CA VAL A 38 -6.42 26.98 14.74
C VAL A 38 -6.82 28.46 14.92
N ASP A 39 -5.85 29.39 14.82
CA ASP A 39 -6.08 30.84 14.81
C ASP A 39 -7.11 31.24 13.72
N GLY A 40 -7.98 32.22 13.94
CA GLY A 40 -9.13 32.60 13.10
C GLY A 40 -8.89 33.00 11.62
N SER A 41 -7.72 32.73 11.03
CA SER A 41 -7.40 32.91 9.60
C SER A 41 -7.56 31.63 8.74
N THR A 42 -8.24 30.61 9.26
CA THR A 42 -7.96 29.19 8.93
C THR A 42 -9.03 28.41 8.18
N SER A 43 -10.25 28.92 8.00
CA SER A 43 -11.28 28.27 7.16
C SER A 43 -10.74 27.94 5.76
N SER A 44 -9.98 28.85 5.18
CA SER A 44 -9.37 28.67 3.85
C SER A 44 -8.37 27.51 3.77
N ARG A 45 -7.64 27.19 4.85
CA ARG A 45 -6.70 26.06 4.86
C ARG A 45 -7.41 24.74 5.06
N GLU A 46 -8.41 24.69 5.93
CA GLU A 46 -9.20 23.47 6.14
C GLU A 46 -9.92 23.05 4.86
N GLU A 47 -10.50 24.00 4.15
CA GLU A 47 -11.09 23.77 2.83
C GLU A 47 -10.04 23.24 1.84
N SER A 48 -8.84 23.83 1.81
CA SER A 48 -7.75 23.37 0.94
C SER A 48 -7.31 21.93 1.27
N TYR A 49 -7.24 21.58 2.56
CA TYR A 49 -6.92 20.21 2.99
C TYR A 49 -8.04 19.23 2.68
N LEU A 50 -9.30 19.62 2.88
CA LEU A 50 -10.45 18.79 2.53
C LEU A 50 -10.49 18.51 1.01
N GLU A 51 -10.29 19.53 0.18
CA GLU A 51 -10.22 19.36 -1.28
C GLU A 51 -9.03 18.48 -1.70
N ALA A 52 -7.88 18.62 -1.03
CA ALA A 52 -6.74 17.74 -1.27
C ALA A 52 -7.03 16.29 -0.87
N TYR A 53 -7.76 16.05 0.23
CA TYR A 53 -8.20 14.71 0.61
C TYR A 53 -9.09 14.09 -0.47
N TRP A 54 -10.10 14.83 -0.95
CA TRP A 54 -10.99 14.34 -2.02
C TRP A 54 -10.24 14.07 -3.33
N THR A 55 -9.24 14.88 -3.64
CA THR A 55 -8.49 14.78 -4.90
C THR A 55 -7.49 13.62 -4.89
N TRP A 56 -6.80 13.40 -3.78
CA TRP A 56 -5.61 12.53 -3.75
C TRP A 56 -5.77 11.27 -2.92
N ILE A 57 -6.61 11.29 -1.88
CA ILE A 57 -6.67 10.22 -0.87
C ILE A 57 -7.96 9.41 -0.97
N HIS A 58 -9.08 10.08 -1.22
CA HIS A 58 -10.41 9.45 -1.25
C HIS A 58 -10.46 8.25 -2.19
N ASP A 59 -9.96 8.38 -3.41
CA ASP A 59 -9.88 7.27 -4.37
C ASP A 59 -9.04 6.08 -3.88
N LEU A 60 -8.06 6.28 -3.00
CA LEU A 60 -7.19 5.22 -2.49
C LEU A 60 -7.79 4.48 -1.30
N ILE A 61 -8.48 5.23 -0.43
CA ILE A 61 -9.08 4.72 0.81
C ILE A 61 -10.50 5.32 0.93
N PRO A 62 -11.46 4.85 0.11
CA PRO A 62 -12.77 5.47 -0.01
C PRO A 62 -13.73 4.96 1.08
N VAL A 63 -13.34 5.15 2.34
CA VAL A 63 -14.12 4.77 3.52
C VAL A 63 -15.25 5.77 3.79
N ILE A 64 -15.06 7.02 3.39
CA ILE A 64 -16.03 8.09 3.61
C ILE A 64 -16.91 8.22 2.38
N HIS A 65 -18.23 8.31 2.57
CA HIS A 65 -19.15 8.63 1.48
C HIS A 65 -19.18 10.15 1.27
N ARG A 66 -18.53 10.63 0.19
CA ARG A 66 -18.35 12.07 -0.09
C ARG A 66 -19.66 12.85 -0.06
N PRO A 67 -20.77 12.38 -0.68
CA PRO A 67 -22.03 13.12 -0.69
C PRO A 67 -22.68 13.34 0.69
N THR A 68 -22.51 12.41 1.63
CA THR A 68 -23.09 12.52 2.99
C THR A 68 -22.13 13.12 4.01
N PHE A 69 -20.89 13.39 3.61
CA PHE A 69 -19.90 13.91 4.53
C PHE A 69 -20.00 15.44 4.66
N HIS A 70 -20.10 15.90 5.90
CA HIS A 70 -20.08 17.31 6.24
C HIS A 70 -19.01 17.57 7.30
N LEU A 71 -17.95 18.30 6.92
CA LEU A 71 -16.81 18.59 7.79
C LEU A 71 -17.20 19.22 9.15
N PRO A 72 -18.14 20.19 9.22
CA PRO A 72 -18.50 20.82 10.50
C PRO A 72 -19.22 19.89 11.47
N THR A 73 -19.87 18.83 10.96
CA THR A 73 -20.61 17.86 11.79
C THR A 73 -19.85 16.55 12.01
N ALA A 74 -18.67 16.39 11.39
CA ALA A 74 -17.82 15.23 11.59
C ALA A 74 -17.26 15.21 13.02
N SER A 75 -16.98 14.00 13.54
CA SER A 75 -16.31 13.89 14.85
C SER A 75 -14.94 14.58 14.79
N PRO A 76 -14.46 15.18 15.90
CA PRO A 76 -13.17 15.88 15.93
C PRO A 76 -12.02 15.01 15.41
N LEU A 77 -12.02 13.72 15.75
CA LEU A 77 -11.02 12.76 15.28
C LEU A 77 -11.08 12.54 13.76
N LEU A 78 -12.28 12.30 13.22
CA LEU A 78 -12.45 12.07 11.79
C LEU A 78 -12.06 13.31 10.98
N ARG A 79 -12.49 14.50 11.44
CA ARG A 79 -12.08 15.78 10.87
C ARG A 79 -10.55 15.94 10.90
N ALA A 80 -9.91 15.71 12.05
CA ALA A 80 -8.45 15.80 12.17
C ALA A 80 -7.73 14.82 11.25
N ALA A 81 -8.21 13.57 11.13
CA ALA A 81 -7.64 12.57 10.24
C ALA A 81 -7.74 12.98 8.77
N ILE A 82 -8.91 13.42 8.30
CA ILE A 82 -9.12 13.90 6.92
C ILE A 82 -8.21 15.08 6.61
N LEU A 83 -8.19 16.08 7.51
CA LEU A 83 -7.36 17.27 7.33
C LEU A 83 -5.86 16.93 7.35
N ALA A 84 -5.44 15.98 8.20
CA ALA A 84 -4.05 15.50 8.21
C ALA A 84 -3.67 14.82 6.90
N LEU A 85 -4.52 13.93 6.38
CA LEU A 85 -4.30 13.24 5.11
C LEU A 85 -4.28 14.23 3.93
N GLY A 86 -5.20 15.20 3.92
CA GLY A 86 -5.24 16.28 2.94
C GLY A 86 -4.00 17.18 2.95
N ALA A 87 -3.59 17.63 4.14
CA ALA A 87 -2.37 18.39 4.33
C ALA A 87 -1.12 17.60 3.90
N GLN A 88 -1.09 16.29 4.18
CA GLN A 88 -0.02 15.40 3.73
C GLN A 88 0.06 15.32 2.20
N ALA A 89 -1.08 15.28 1.51
CA ALA A 89 -1.15 15.21 0.05
C ALA A 89 -0.68 16.49 -0.65
N LEU A 90 -0.94 17.68 -0.08
CA LEU A 90 -0.42 18.95 -0.62
C LEU A 90 1.11 19.04 -0.52
N GLY A 91 1.64 18.54 0.59
CA GLY A 91 3.05 18.52 0.91
C GLY A 91 3.71 19.89 1.10
N GLY A 92 5.04 19.93 1.06
CA GLY A 92 5.81 21.16 1.29
C GLY A 92 5.63 21.71 2.72
N ARG A 93 5.10 22.94 2.84
CA ARG A 93 4.91 23.59 4.16
C ARG A 93 3.77 22.98 4.98
N ASP A 94 2.83 22.31 4.33
CA ASP A 94 1.64 21.74 4.97
C ASP A 94 1.92 20.40 5.67
N HIS A 95 3.08 19.79 5.40
CA HIS A 95 3.56 18.60 6.11
C HIS A 95 3.61 18.80 7.62
N LEU A 96 4.11 19.93 8.12
CA LEU A 96 4.16 20.20 9.55
C LEU A 96 2.75 20.19 10.18
N ASN A 97 1.75 20.73 9.47
CA ASN A 97 0.36 20.71 9.92
C ASN A 97 -0.21 19.29 9.89
N ALA A 98 0.06 18.53 8.83
CA ALA A 98 -0.31 17.11 8.74
C ALA A 98 0.24 16.31 9.92
N ARG A 99 1.52 16.49 10.24
CA ARG A 99 2.19 15.85 11.38
C ARG A 99 1.56 16.25 12.71
N ASN A 100 1.36 17.54 12.94
CA ASN A 100 0.76 18.03 14.18
C ASN A 100 -0.65 17.45 14.39
N LEU A 101 -1.48 17.41 13.34
CA LEU A 101 -2.81 16.78 13.38
C LEU A 101 -2.72 15.27 13.61
N HIS A 102 -1.79 14.58 12.94
CA HIS A 102 -1.54 13.16 13.11
C HIS A 102 -1.08 12.81 14.53
N GLU A 103 -0.04 13.48 15.06
CA GLU A 103 0.47 13.25 16.43
C GLU A 103 -0.62 13.47 17.48
N ARG A 104 -1.47 14.49 17.29
CA ARG A 104 -2.61 14.74 18.17
C ARG A 104 -3.66 13.62 18.06
N SER A 105 -3.96 13.16 16.85
CA SER A 105 -4.84 12.00 16.63
C SER A 105 -4.28 10.72 17.28
N MET A 106 -2.98 10.50 17.17
CA MET A 106 -2.27 9.36 17.77
C MET A 106 -2.28 9.38 19.30
N LYS A 107 -2.14 10.55 19.93
CA LYS A 107 -2.25 10.69 21.40
C LYS A 107 -3.60 10.25 21.93
N ILE A 108 -4.64 10.41 21.11
CA ILE A 108 -5.99 9.98 21.45
C ILE A 108 -6.14 8.47 21.15
N LEU A 109 -5.53 8.01 20.07
CA LEU A 109 -5.59 6.63 19.61
C LEU A 109 -4.49 5.72 20.17
N THR A 110 -4.09 5.88 21.44
CA THR A 110 -2.94 5.18 22.07
C THR A 110 -2.98 3.64 22.09
N LYS A 111 -3.99 3.01 21.48
CA LYS A 111 -4.09 1.56 21.23
C LYS A 111 -4.55 1.23 19.79
N LEU A 112 -4.06 1.94 18.78
CA LEU A 112 -4.47 1.78 17.37
C LEU A 112 -4.49 0.34 16.85
N SER A 113 -3.50 -0.49 17.21
CA SER A 113 -3.44 -1.87 16.72
C SER A 113 -4.65 -2.69 17.18
N LYS A 114 -5.01 -2.58 18.47
CA LYS A 114 -6.13 -3.33 19.05
C LYS A 114 -7.48 -2.86 18.52
N SER A 115 -7.69 -1.55 18.40
CA SER A 115 -8.96 -1.03 17.87
C SER A 115 -9.15 -1.41 16.41
N PHE A 116 -8.08 -1.38 15.60
CA PHE A 116 -8.12 -1.87 14.23
C PHE A 116 -8.41 -3.37 14.18
N GLU A 117 -7.71 -4.19 14.95
CA GLU A 117 -7.93 -5.64 15.04
C GLU A 117 -9.37 -5.98 15.45
N LEU A 118 -9.93 -5.29 16.45
CA LEU A 118 -11.30 -5.48 16.90
C LEU A 118 -12.32 -5.09 15.82
N LEU A 119 -12.16 -3.91 15.21
CA LEU A 119 -13.04 -3.46 14.12
C LEU A 119 -12.98 -4.43 12.94
N TYR A 120 -11.77 -4.82 12.55
CA TYR A 120 -11.57 -5.69 11.41
C TYR A 120 -12.12 -7.09 11.66
N THR A 121 -11.89 -7.65 12.84
CA THR A 121 -12.49 -8.93 13.26
C THR A 121 -14.01 -8.82 13.32
N HIS A 122 -14.56 -7.69 13.77
CA HIS A 122 -16.00 -7.50 13.81
C HIS A 122 -16.61 -7.45 12.40
N ILE A 123 -16.06 -6.58 11.54
CA ILE A 123 -16.60 -6.37 10.18
C ILE A 123 -16.32 -7.57 9.26
N SER A 124 -15.27 -8.36 9.50
CA SER A 124 -14.99 -9.60 8.76
C SER A 124 -15.99 -10.71 9.06
N ASN A 125 -16.68 -10.64 10.20
CA ASN A 125 -17.74 -11.57 10.58
C ASN A 125 -19.15 -10.99 10.38
N ASP A 126 -19.27 -9.75 9.87
CA ASP A 126 -20.57 -9.12 9.58
C ASP A 126 -21.13 -9.67 8.24
N PRO A 127 -22.27 -10.38 8.25
CA PRO A 127 -22.87 -10.94 7.05
C PRO A 127 -23.32 -9.87 6.05
N GLU A 128 -23.64 -8.66 6.50
CA GLU A 128 -23.98 -7.53 5.62
C GLU A 128 -22.75 -7.00 4.91
N ALA A 129 -21.60 -6.94 5.60
CA ALA A 129 -20.33 -6.51 5.01
C ALA A 129 -19.82 -7.52 3.97
N LEU A 130 -19.95 -8.82 4.26
CA LEU A 130 -19.61 -9.93 3.36
C LEU A 130 -20.65 -10.17 2.26
N ASN A 131 -21.83 -9.58 2.43
CA ASN A 131 -22.92 -9.65 1.49
C ASN A 131 -23.43 -11.09 1.21
N LEU A 132 -23.55 -11.89 2.26
CA LEU A 132 -23.96 -13.30 2.16
C LEU A 132 -25.47 -13.49 1.91
N ASP A 133 -26.29 -12.45 2.13
CA ASP A 133 -27.76 -12.56 2.14
C ASP A 133 -28.48 -12.09 0.86
N LEU A 134 -27.77 -11.54 -0.14
CA LEU A 134 -28.41 -10.94 -1.33
C LEU A 134 -29.00 -11.92 -2.36
N GLY A 135 -28.87 -13.23 -2.15
CA GLY A 135 -29.49 -14.23 -3.02
C GLY A 135 -31.03 -14.23 -3.03
N ARG A 136 -31.69 -13.29 -2.34
CA ARG A 136 -33.14 -13.28 -2.10
C ARG A 136 -33.85 -11.97 -2.42
N ALA A 137 -33.21 -11.07 -3.17
CA ALA A 137 -33.87 -9.85 -3.66
C ALA A 137 -34.85 -10.19 -4.81
N ASP A 138 -35.94 -10.88 -4.47
CA ASP A 138 -37.11 -11.01 -5.33
C ASP A 138 -37.66 -9.61 -5.60
N SER A 139 -37.50 -9.14 -6.84
CA SER A 139 -38.21 -8.03 -7.50
C SER A 139 -38.94 -7.04 -6.56
N VAL A 140 -38.19 -6.24 -5.79
CA VAL A 140 -38.79 -5.17 -4.99
C VAL A 140 -39.21 -4.06 -5.94
N THR A 141 -40.50 -3.78 -5.98
CA THR A 141 -41.14 -2.73 -6.78
C THR A 141 -40.64 -1.34 -6.39
N LEU A 142 -39.61 -0.89 -7.11
CA LEU A 142 -39.23 0.46 -7.60
C LEU A 142 -39.97 1.76 -7.20
N LEU A 143 -40.52 1.92 -6.00
CA LEU A 143 -41.08 3.21 -5.57
C LEU A 143 -40.53 3.68 -4.21
N GLU A 144 -39.60 4.64 -4.30
CA GLU A 144 -39.45 5.82 -3.43
C GLU A 144 -39.19 5.66 -1.91
N ASP A 145 -38.68 4.52 -1.43
CA ASP A 145 -38.36 4.41 -0.01
C ASP A 145 -36.95 4.95 0.33
N TYR A 146 -36.90 6.14 0.94
CA TYR A 146 -35.67 6.74 1.47
C TYR A 146 -34.95 5.80 2.45
N ASP A 147 -35.71 4.98 3.20
CA ASP A 147 -35.16 4.05 4.18
C ASP A 147 -34.38 2.92 3.50
N TYR A 148 -34.81 2.48 2.31
CA TYR A 148 -34.08 1.50 1.52
C TYR A 148 -32.73 2.04 1.03
N ALA A 149 -32.69 3.29 0.55
CA ALA A 149 -31.46 3.92 0.09
C ALA A 149 -30.44 4.09 1.24
N LEU A 150 -30.91 4.45 2.43
CA LEU A 150 -30.06 4.58 3.61
C LEU A 150 -29.51 3.22 4.07
N SER A 151 -30.36 2.18 4.08
CA SER A 151 -29.92 0.81 4.39
C SER A 151 -28.90 0.28 3.38
N ALA A 152 -29.10 0.54 2.08
CA ALA A 152 -28.14 0.16 1.05
C ALA A 152 -26.80 0.89 1.23
N LEU A 153 -26.84 2.19 1.55
CA LEU A 153 -25.64 2.98 1.84
C LEU A 153 -24.87 2.43 3.05
N GLU A 154 -25.58 2.05 4.12
CA GLU A 154 -24.96 1.44 5.30
C GLU A 154 -24.23 0.14 4.93
N LYS A 155 -24.86 -0.74 4.15
CA LYS A 155 -24.24 -1.99 3.67
C LYS A 155 -23.00 -1.72 2.83
N PHE A 156 -23.07 -0.80 1.87
CA PHE A 156 -21.90 -0.42 1.06
C PHE A 156 -20.79 0.23 1.88
N THR A 157 -21.14 0.98 2.93
CA THR A 157 -20.17 1.55 3.88
C THR A 157 -19.44 0.43 4.61
N LYS A 158 -20.18 -0.53 5.18
CA LYS A 158 -19.61 -1.71 5.85
C LYS A 158 -18.69 -2.51 4.93
N GLN A 159 -19.12 -2.75 3.68
CA GLN A 159 -18.33 -3.41 2.65
C GLN A 159 -17.01 -2.67 2.37
N ARG A 160 -17.05 -1.35 2.18
CA ARG A 160 -15.84 -0.54 1.91
C ARG A 160 -14.90 -0.48 3.11
N ILE A 161 -15.43 -0.47 4.33
CA ILE A 161 -14.63 -0.59 5.55
C ILE A 161 -13.91 -1.93 5.57
N LEU A 162 -14.63 -3.05 5.36
CA LEU A 162 -14.04 -4.38 5.29
C LEU A 162 -12.91 -4.46 4.26
N LEU A 163 -13.18 -4.03 3.03
CA LEU A 163 -12.19 -4.06 1.94
C LEU A 163 -10.98 -3.16 2.22
N SER A 164 -11.19 -2.01 2.87
CA SER A 164 -10.09 -1.12 3.27
C SER A 164 -9.25 -1.73 4.39
N CYS A 165 -9.87 -2.36 5.39
CA CYS A 165 -9.17 -3.09 6.43
C CYS A 165 -8.32 -4.23 5.85
N TYR A 166 -8.90 -5.03 4.95
CA TYR A 166 -8.18 -6.07 4.23
C TYR A 166 -7.01 -5.50 3.44
N ALA A 167 -7.23 -4.48 2.61
CA ALA A 167 -6.18 -3.87 1.81
C ALA A 167 -5.03 -3.31 2.66
N LEU A 168 -5.33 -2.64 3.78
CA LEU A 168 -4.33 -2.08 4.67
C LEU A 168 -3.51 -3.16 5.38
N GLU A 169 -4.15 -4.23 5.86
CA GLU A 169 -3.49 -5.36 6.51
C GLU A 169 -2.54 -6.08 5.52
N GLN A 170 -3.04 -6.37 4.32
CA GLN A 170 -2.26 -7.03 3.28
C GLN A 170 -1.09 -6.15 2.82
N GLN A 171 -1.30 -4.85 2.60
CA GLN A 171 -0.23 -3.90 2.32
C GLN A 171 0.80 -3.83 3.46
N HIS A 172 0.34 -3.85 4.72
CA HIS A 172 1.23 -3.87 5.88
C HIS A 172 2.12 -5.10 5.88
N SER A 173 1.58 -6.29 5.59
CA SER A 173 2.38 -7.50 5.51
C SER A 173 3.34 -7.46 4.30
N LEU A 174 2.81 -7.16 3.13
CA LEU A 174 3.51 -7.22 1.84
C LEU A 174 4.62 -6.17 1.71
N LEU A 175 4.32 -4.90 1.99
CA LEU A 175 5.26 -3.80 1.77
C LEU A 175 6.28 -3.68 2.90
N PHE A 176 5.91 -4.07 4.12
CA PHE A 176 6.73 -3.84 5.31
C PHE A 176 7.32 -5.12 5.91
N GLY A 177 7.05 -6.28 5.31
CA GLY A 177 7.52 -7.57 5.81
C GLY A 177 7.00 -7.87 7.22
N ARG A 178 5.79 -7.40 7.54
CA ARG A 178 5.15 -7.65 8.84
C ARG A 178 4.33 -8.93 8.79
N THR A 179 4.16 -9.57 9.94
CA THR A 179 3.24 -10.71 10.07
C THR A 179 1.81 -10.23 9.83
N SER A 180 1.06 -10.97 9.01
CA SER A 180 -0.38 -10.74 8.81
C SER A 180 -1.13 -10.94 10.14
N LEU A 181 -2.27 -10.29 10.27
CA LEU A 181 -3.17 -10.49 11.39
C LEU A 181 -4.13 -11.64 11.06
N ASP A 182 -4.51 -12.44 12.06
CA ASP A 182 -5.53 -13.50 11.87
C ASP A 182 -6.95 -12.93 12.04
N CYS A 183 -7.22 -11.77 11.43
CA CYS A 183 -8.51 -11.08 11.55
C CYS A 183 -9.53 -11.53 10.48
N PHE A 184 -9.06 -12.12 9.38
CA PHE A 184 -9.88 -12.56 8.26
C PHE A 184 -9.60 -14.04 7.96
N SER A 185 -10.50 -14.90 8.41
CA SER A 185 -10.36 -16.36 8.31
C SER A 185 -10.86 -16.96 6.99
N MET A 186 -11.54 -16.14 6.17
CA MET A 186 -12.14 -16.58 4.91
C MET A 186 -11.14 -16.44 3.75
N PRO A 187 -11.24 -17.28 2.71
CA PRO A 187 -10.50 -17.05 1.46
C PRO A 187 -10.80 -15.67 0.87
N PRO A 188 -9.80 -14.94 0.34
CA PRO A 188 -10.01 -13.64 -0.32
C PRO A 188 -11.00 -13.68 -1.48
N THR A 189 -11.22 -14.86 -2.09
CA THR A 189 -12.22 -15.07 -3.16
C THR A 189 -13.66 -14.88 -2.69
N ASN A 190 -13.91 -14.93 -1.38
CA ASN A 190 -15.21 -14.65 -0.76
C ASN A 190 -15.40 -13.16 -0.43
N LEU A 191 -14.38 -12.31 -0.65
CA LEU A 191 -14.55 -10.88 -0.49
C LEU A 191 -15.56 -10.36 -1.54
N PRO A 192 -16.40 -9.41 -1.15
CA PRO A 192 -17.36 -8.80 -2.06
C PRO A 192 -16.61 -7.88 -3.03
N PHE A 193 -16.96 -7.88 -4.32
CA PHE A 193 -16.30 -7.02 -5.29
C PHE A 193 -16.68 -5.54 -5.04
N PRO A 194 -15.70 -4.62 -4.97
CA PRO A 194 -16.02 -3.22 -4.72
C PRO A 194 -16.78 -2.62 -5.90
N ASN A 195 -17.84 -1.86 -5.60
CA ASN A 195 -18.46 -0.98 -6.58
C ASN A 195 -17.45 0.08 -7.03
N THR A 196 -17.58 0.55 -8.27
CA THR A 196 -16.71 1.62 -8.77
C THR A 196 -16.79 2.86 -7.89
N GLN A 197 -15.70 3.61 -7.80
CA GLN A 197 -15.63 4.87 -7.06
C GLN A 197 -16.69 5.88 -7.53
N ALA A 198 -16.94 5.92 -8.85
CA ALA A 198 -17.98 6.77 -9.42
C ALA A 198 -19.39 6.37 -8.97
N CYS A 199 -19.66 5.08 -8.72
CA CYS A 199 -20.93 4.64 -8.13
C CYS A 199 -21.03 5.03 -6.65
N TRP A 200 -19.92 4.90 -5.92
CA TRP A 200 -19.87 5.28 -4.52
C TRP A 200 -20.08 6.77 -4.29
N ASP A 201 -19.57 7.63 -5.16
CA ASP A 201 -19.73 9.08 -4.99
C ASP A 201 -21.07 9.64 -5.48
N LYS A 202 -22.03 8.78 -5.89
CA LYS A 202 -23.39 9.21 -6.24
C LYS A 202 -24.26 9.33 -5.00
N TRP A 203 -24.84 10.52 -4.79
CA TRP A 203 -25.80 10.80 -3.70
C TRP A 203 -27.07 9.96 -3.78
N ARG A 204 -27.55 9.65 -4.98
CA ARG A 204 -28.74 8.82 -5.24
C ARG A 204 -28.50 7.90 -6.42
N TYR A 205 -28.93 6.65 -6.27
CA TYR A 205 -29.19 5.78 -7.41
C TYR A 205 -30.53 6.22 -7.98
N ASP A 206 -30.50 7.10 -8.99
CA ASP A 206 -31.71 7.67 -9.59
C ASP A 206 -32.63 6.58 -10.16
N HIS A 207 -32.07 5.41 -10.48
CA HIS A 207 -32.81 4.20 -10.86
C HIS A 207 -32.26 2.96 -10.13
N ALA A 208 -33.13 2.00 -9.75
CA ALA A 208 -32.66 0.71 -9.20
C ALA A 208 -31.76 -0.08 -10.17
N LEU A 209 -31.78 0.28 -11.46
CA LEU A 209 -30.88 -0.26 -12.49
C LEU A 209 -29.44 0.27 -12.37
N ASP A 210 -29.19 1.33 -11.57
CA ASP A 210 -27.85 1.89 -11.35
C ASP A 210 -27.09 1.19 -10.21
N ILE A 211 -27.77 0.32 -9.44
CA ILE A 211 -27.11 -0.52 -8.44
C ILE A 211 -26.38 -1.62 -9.23
N PRO A 212 -25.03 -1.66 -9.20
CA PRO A 212 -24.29 -2.69 -9.92
C PRO A 212 -24.75 -4.06 -9.44
N PRO A 213 -24.91 -5.05 -10.35
CA PRO A 213 -25.15 -6.41 -9.91
C PRO A 213 -24.04 -6.81 -8.95
N PHE A 214 -24.42 -7.47 -7.87
CA PHE A 214 -23.43 -7.99 -6.94
C PHE A 214 -22.58 -9.02 -7.67
N GLU A 215 -21.28 -8.75 -7.72
CA GLU A 215 -20.30 -9.63 -8.32
C GLU A 215 -19.37 -10.11 -7.22
N ARG A 216 -19.08 -11.41 -7.20
CA ARG A 216 -18.01 -11.92 -6.34
C ARG A 216 -16.68 -11.63 -6.99
N PHE A 217 -15.65 -11.46 -6.17
CA PHE A 217 -14.31 -11.17 -6.64
C PHE A 217 -13.81 -12.18 -7.70
N TYR A 218 -14.15 -13.46 -7.54
CA TYR A 218 -13.85 -14.51 -8.53
C TYR A 218 -14.50 -14.27 -9.90
N GLU A 219 -15.76 -13.81 -9.93
CA GLU A 219 -16.51 -13.59 -11.18
C GLU A 219 -15.93 -12.42 -11.95
N ALA A 220 -15.62 -11.33 -11.25
CA ALA A 220 -15.03 -10.11 -11.82
C ALA A 220 -13.63 -10.36 -12.41
N LEU A 221 -12.84 -11.25 -11.80
CA LEU A 221 -11.50 -11.57 -12.29
C LEU A 221 -11.46 -12.65 -13.36
N ARG A 222 -12.51 -13.46 -13.52
CA ARG A 222 -12.56 -14.53 -14.51
C ARG A 222 -12.18 -14.11 -15.94
N PRO A 223 -12.60 -12.92 -16.47
CA PRO A 223 -12.23 -12.53 -17.83
C PRO A 223 -10.81 -11.95 -17.94
N VAL A 224 -10.20 -11.50 -16.84
CA VAL A 224 -8.95 -10.74 -16.86
C VAL A 224 -7.81 -11.51 -17.55
N PRO A 225 -7.55 -12.81 -17.28
CA PRO A 225 -6.48 -13.56 -17.95
C PRO A 225 -6.57 -13.58 -19.49
N PHE A 226 -7.75 -13.33 -20.05
CA PHE A 226 -8.00 -13.39 -21.49
C PHE A 226 -8.01 -12.00 -22.16
N MET A 227 -7.79 -10.93 -21.40
CA MET A 227 -7.80 -9.55 -21.93
C MET A 227 -6.51 -9.25 -22.70
N LYS A 228 -6.63 -9.15 -24.03
CA LYS A 228 -5.54 -8.71 -24.93
C LYS A 228 -5.56 -7.21 -25.24
N VAL A 229 -6.67 -6.57 -24.91
CA VAL A 229 -6.92 -5.15 -25.20
C VAL A 229 -7.35 -4.52 -23.88
N PRO A 230 -6.90 -3.29 -23.58
CA PRO A 230 -7.33 -2.62 -22.37
C PRO A 230 -8.86 -2.50 -22.31
N SER A 231 -9.40 -2.67 -21.10
CA SER A 231 -10.82 -2.52 -20.80
C SER A 231 -11.33 -1.15 -21.24
N ARG A 232 -12.56 -1.12 -21.75
CA ARG A 232 -13.29 0.13 -22.00
C ARG A 232 -13.83 0.76 -20.71
N ALA A 233 -13.99 -0.07 -19.67
CA ALA A 233 -14.39 0.33 -18.33
C ALA A 233 -13.30 -0.18 -17.37
N PRO A 234 -12.15 0.51 -17.29
CA PRO A 234 -11.08 0.07 -16.41
C PRO A 234 -11.50 0.19 -14.94
N HIS A 235 -10.99 -0.71 -14.11
CA HIS A 235 -11.14 -0.64 -12.67
C HIS A 235 -10.44 0.61 -12.12
N ASP A 236 -11.10 1.32 -11.20
CA ASP A 236 -10.47 2.41 -10.46
C ASP A 236 -9.32 1.92 -9.57
N ILE A 237 -8.57 2.86 -9.00
CA ILE A 237 -7.39 2.55 -8.18
C ILE A 237 -7.73 1.75 -6.92
N PHE A 238 -8.87 2.00 -6.26
CA PHE A 238 -9.26 1.24 -5.08
C PHE A 238 -9.54 -0.22 -5.43
N THR A 239 -10.38 -0.43 -6.46
CA THR A 239 -10.70 -1.77 -6.97
C THR A 239 -9.45 -2.50 -7.42
N THR A 240 -8.58 -1.83 -8.17
CA THR A 240 -7.28 -2.38 -8.59
C THR A 240 -6.43 -2.77 -7.39
N THR A 241 -6.39 -1.93 -6.35
CA THR A 241 -5.61 -2.19 -5.13
C THR A 241 -6.15 -3.39 -4.37
N VAL A 242 -7.47 -3.51 -4.18
CA VAL A 242 -8.09 -4.70 -3.58
C VAL A 242 -7.75 -5.94 -4.41
N ILE A 243 -7.81 -5.82 -5.74
CA ILE A 243 -7.47 -6.93 -6.64
C ILE A 243 -6.04 -7.41 -6.43
N LEU A 244 -5.09 -6.49 -6.40
CA LEU A 244 -3.68 -6.79 -6.21
C LEU A 244 -3.39 -7.37 -4.82
N ASN A 245 -4.07 -6.89 -3.76
CA ASN A 245 -3.94 -7.49 -2.43
C ASN A 245 -4.39 -8.97 -2.44
N CYS A 246 -5.56 -9.28 -3.01
CA CYS A 246 -6.05 -10.66 -3.09
C CYS A 246 -5.12 -11.58 -3.90
N LEU A 247 -4.48 -11.03 -4.94
CA LEU A 247 -3.53 -11.77 -5.78
C LEU A 247 -2.19 -11.99 -5.08
N CYS A 248 -1.75 -11.04 -4.25
CA CYS A 248 -0.48 -11.11 -3.53
C CYS A 248 -0.56 -11.87 -2.20
N ASP A 249 -1.76 -12.12 -1.68
CA ASP A 249 -1.98 -12.84 -0.41
C ASP A 249 -1.35 -14.25 -0.45
N CYS A 250 -0.37 -14.48 0.44
CA CYS A 250 0.38 -15.72 0.52
C CYS A 250 -0.41 -16.87 1.17
N ASN A 251 -1.46 -16.56 1.93
CA ASN A 251 -2.35 -17.57 2.52
C ASN A 251 -3.37 -18.10 1.51
N ASN A 252 -3.46 -17.47 0.34
CA ASN A 252 -4.40 -17.81 -0.71
C ASN A 252 -3.94 -19.03 -1.53
N SER A 253 -3.85 -20.18 -0.87
CA SER A 253 -3.59 -21.49 -1.49
C SER A 253 -4.73 -21.97 -2.41
N PHE A 254 -5.89 -21.30 -2.37
CA PHE A 254 -7.13 -21.73 -3.00
C PHE A 254 -7.44 -21.08 -4.35
N VAL A 255 -6.77 -19.99 -4.74
CA VAL A 255 -6.90 -19.49 -6.12
C VAL A 255 -6.24 -20.54 -7.01
N GLU A 256 -7.08 -21.27 -7.72
CA GLU A 256 -6.70 -22.34 -8.64
C GLU A 256 -5.44 -21.94 -9.44
N PRO A 257 -4.45 -22.85 -9.60
CA PRO A 257 -3.23 -22.59 -10.38
C PRO A 257 -3.48 -22.05 -11.80
N GLN A 258 -4.71 -22.20 -12.30
CA GLN A 258 -5.13 -21.72 -13.62
C GLN A 258 -5.43 -20.21 -13.65
N MET A 259 -5.95 -19.61 -12.57
CA MET A 259 -6.18 -18.16 -12.53
C MET A 259 -4.89 -17.38 -12.35
N LEU A 260 -3.93 -17.89 -11.56
CA LEU A 260 -2.64 -17.22 -11.31
C LEU A 260 -1.65 -17.26 -12.48
N ARG A 261 -2.01 -17.84 -13.63
CA ARG A 261 -1.23 -17.69 -14.88
C ARG A 261 -1.40 -16.31 -15.54
N PHE A 262 -1.51 -15.25 -14.72
CA PHE A 262 -1.53 -13.85 -15.17
C PHE A 262 -0.20 -13.40 -15.76
N GLU A 263 0.86 -14.18 -15.56
CA GLU A 263 2.23 -13.83 -15.93
C GLU A 263 2.83 -14.91 -16.83
N ASP A 264 2.37 -14.97 -18.08
CA ASP A 264 3.27 -15.44 -19.13
C ASP A 264 4.41 -14.41 -19.25
N GLU A 265 5.66 -14.88 -19.32
CA GLU A 265 6.89 -14.09 -19.13
C GLU A 265 7.07 -12.91 -20.11
N ARG A 266 6.20 -12.80 -21.12
CA ARG A 266 6.33 -11.84 -22.20
C ARG A 266 5.14 -10.90 -22.36
N ASP A 267 4.04 -11.13 -21.65
CA ASP A 267 2.84 -10.31 -21.84
C ASP A 267 2.69 -9.30 -20.71
N GLN A 268 2.41 -8.05 -21.07
CA GLN A 268 2.07 -7.02 -20.09
C GLN A 268 0.85 -7.54 -19.32
N SER A 269 0.98 -7.66 -18.00
CA SER A 269 -0.02 -8.33 -17.18
C SER A 269 -1.42 -7.88 -17.55
N THR A 270 -2.28 -8.84 -17.84
CA THR A 270 -3.65 -8.59 -18.27
C THR A 270 -4.45 -7.79 -17.22
N ILE A 271 -3.98 -7.77 -15.96
CA ILE A 271 -4.48 -6.90 -14.89
C ILE A 271 -4.27 -5.42 -15.23
N LEU A 272 -3.13 -5.03 -15.80
CA LEU A 272 -2.90 -3.65 -16.27
C LEU A 272 -3.83 -3.27 -17.43
N SER A 273 -4.27 -4.26 -18.23
CA SER A 273 -5.31 -4.03 -19.24
C SER A 273 -6.68 -3.78 -18.60
N ALA A 274 -6.96 -4.38 -17.44
CA ALA A 274 -8.19 -4.17 -16.69
C ALA A 274 -8.17 -2.92 -15.79
N ALA A 275 -7.01 -2.45 -15.36
CA ALA A 275 -6.85 -1.31 -14.45
C ALA A 275 -6.89 0.06 -15.15
N GLU A 276 -7.13 1.13 -14.38
CA GLU A 276 -7.01 2.50 -14.86
C GLU A 276 -5.58 2.77 -15.37
N ARG A 277 -5.45 3.52 -16.48
CA ARG A 277 -4.15 3.79 -17.14
C ARG A 277 -3.37 4.94 -16.51
N SER A 278 -3.42 5.05 -15.19
CA SER A 278 -2.76 6.11 -14.44
C SER A 278 -1.34 5.69 -14.01
N PRO A 279 -0.41 6.64 -13.82
CA PRO A 279 0.88 6.34 -13.20
C PRO A 279 0.75 5.70 -11.82
N ARG A 280 -0.27 6.09 -11.03
CA ARG A 280 -0.54 5.52 -9.70
C ARG A 280 -0.92 4.04 -9.76
N ALA A 281 -1.82 3.63 -10.64
CA ALA A 281 -2.22 2.22 -10.77
C ALA A 281 -1.07 1.34 -11.27
N ARG A 282 -0.29 1.84 -12.23
CA ARG A 282 0.92 1.15 -12.69
C ARG A 282 1.95 1.02 -11.57
N LEU A 283 2.21 2.08 -10.82
CA LEU A 283 3.15 2.05 -9.70
C LEU A 283 2.70 1.08 -8.60
N THR A 284 1.41 1.08 -8.26
CA THR A 284 0.81 0.11 -7.34
C THR A 284 1.02 -1.31 -7.86
N TYR A 285 0.69 -1.59 -9.12
CA TYR A 285 0.88 -2.91 -9.74
C TYR A 285 2.34 -3.38 -9.64
N HIS A 286 3.31 -2.60 -10.12
CA HIS A 286 4.70 -3.04 -10.10
C HIS A 286 5.24 -3.18 -8.68
N THR A 287 4.83 -2.30 -7.74
CA THR A 287 5.21 -2.45 -6.32
C THR A 287 4.70 -3.77 -5.74
N PHE A 288 3.44 -4.11 -5.98
CA PHE A 288 2.84 -5.33 -5.45
C PHE A 288 3.48 -6.58 -6.03
N MET A 289 3.75 -6.59 -7.34
CA MET A 289 4.43 -7.73 -7.98
C MET A 289 5.89 -7.85 -7.54
N LEU A 290 6.61 -6.73 -7.36
CA LEU A 290 7.94 -6.72 -6.76
C LEU A 290 7.92 -7.40 -5.39
N CYS A 291 7.01 -6.98 -4.52
CA CYS A 291 6.91 -7.54 -3.17
C CYS A 291 6.49 -9.01 -3.18
N ARG A 292 5.61 -9.42 -4.10
CA ARG A 292 5.22 -10.83 -4.26
C ARG A 292 6.38 -11.71 -4.71
N SER A 293 7.28 -11.20 -5.54
CA SER A 293 8.43 -11.94 -6.07
C SER A 293 9.69 -11.83 -5.21
N THR A 294 9.64 -11.14 -4.06
CA THR A 294 10.80 -10.81 -3.22
C THR A 294 10.56 -11.22 -1.77
N PRO A 295 11.54 -11.82 -1.05
CA PRO A 295 11.44 -12.02 0.40
C PRO A 295 11.62 -10.67 1.14
N VAL A 296 10.61 -9.80 1.10
CA VAL A 296 10.69 -8.39 1.53
C VAL A 296 11.22 -8.25 2.96
N ARG A 297 10.75 -9.07 3.91
CA ARG A 297 11.19 -9.01 5.32
C ARG A 297 12.69 -9.26 5.44
N SER A 298 13.18 -10.31 4.78
CA SER A 298 14.60 -10.69 4.83
C SER A 298 15.47 -9.69 4.07
N LEU A 299 15.00 -9.16 2.94
CA LEU A 299 15.69 -8.09 2.21
C LEU A 299 15.84 -6.83 3.07
N LEU A 300 14.77 -6.41 3.76
CA LEU A 300 14.80 -5.28 4.68
C LEU A 300 15.73 -5.51 5.86
N ALA A 301 15.70 -6.70 6.46
CA ALA A 301 16.58 -7.05 7.56
C ALA A 301 18.05 -6.96 7.15
N VAL A 302 18.41 -7.45 5.95
CA VAL A 302 19.79 -7.42 5.45
C VAL A 302 20.24 -6.00 5.08
N ALA A 303 19.40 -5.22 4.40
CA ALA A 303 19.70 -3.82 4.10
C ALA A 303 19.81 -2.98 5.38
N GLY A 304 18.95 -3.25 6.36
CA GLY A 304 18.83 -2.54 7.65
C GLY A 304 19.70 -3.08 8.79
N GLU A 305 20.63 -4.00 8.54
CA GLU A 305 21.53 -4.56 9.57
C GLU A 305 20.77 -5.15 10.79
N SER A 306 19.85 -6.09 10.55
CA SER A 306 18.93 -6.73 11.52
C SER A 306 17.70 -5.91 11.93
N TRP A 307 17.46 -4.75 11.32
CA TRP A 307 16.25 -3.95 11.57
C TRP A 307 15.25 -4.05 10.42
N VAL A 308 13.98 -4.27 10.77
CA VAL A 308 12.83 -4.23 9.87
C VAL A 308 11.82 -3.22 10.44
N MET A 309 11.68 -2.03 9.85
CA MET A 309 10.60 -1.09 10.20
C MET A 309 10.49 -0.76 11.69
N SER A 310 11.64 -0.49 12.32
CA SER A 310 11.81 -0.25 13.76
C SER A 310 11.73 -1.48 14.68
N GLU A 311 11.55 -2.67 14.12
CA GLU A 311 11.67 -3.94 14.83
C GLU A 311 13.08 -4.49 14.63
N LYS A 312 13.79 -4.78 15.72
CA LYS A 312 15.06 -5.51 15.64
C LYS A 312 14.77 -7.01 15.66
N MET A 313 15.41 -7.78 14.78
CA MET A 313 15.33 -9.23 14.82
C MET A 313 15.73 -9.77 16.21
N SER A 314 15.07 -10.83 16.66
CA SER A 314 15.16 -11.30 18.04
C SER A 314 16.51 -11.95 18.34
N SER A 315 17.18 -12.48 17.31
CA SER A 315 18.45 -13.19 17.44
C SER A 315 19.34 -13.04 16.21
N GLN A 316 20.65 -13.26 16.42
CA GLN A 316 21.62 -13.35 15.32
C GLN A 316 21.30 -14.49 14.35
N ALA A 317 20.74 -15.60 14.86
CA ALA A 317 20.39 -16.75 14.03
C ALA A 317 19.29 -16.40 13.00
N GLU A 318 18.28 -15.63 13.41
CA GLU A 318 17.25 -15.12 12.50
C GLU A 318 17.85 -14.21 11.42
N TYR A 319 18.79 -13.33 11.81
CA TYR A 319 19.47 -12.45 10.85
C TYR A 319 20.33 -13.24 9.85
N THR A 320 21.08 -14.24 10.31
CA THR A 320 21.83 -15.14 9.41
C THR A 320 20.89 -15.92 8.49
N ALA A 321 19.71 -16.33 8.97
CA ALA A 321 18.71 -16.99 8.14
C ALA A 321 18.17 -16.05 7.04
N ALA A 322 17.91 -14.78 7.37
CA ALA A 322 17.50 -13.77 6.40
C ALA A 322 18.58 -13.51 5.33
N GLN A 323 19.86 -13.42 5.74
CA GLN A 323 20.98 -13.31 4.80
C GLN A 323 21.05 -14.51 3.84
N LEU A 324 20.89 -15.72 4.38
CA LEU A 324 20.91 -16.95 3.59
C LEU A 324 19.73 -17.00 2.61
N GLU A 325 18.52 -16.66 3.06
CA GLU A 325 17.33 -16.63 2.22
C GLU A 325 17.47 -15.67 1.04
N VAL A 326 17.90 -14.43 1.27
CA VAL A 326 18.10 -13.45 0.19
C VAL A 326 19.23 -13.91 -0.76
N SER A 327 20.31 -14.47 -0.23
CA SER A 327 21.42 -15.02 -1.02
C SER A 327 20.97 -16.17 -1.92
N GLN A 328 20.18 -17.11 -1.38
CA GLN A 328 19.62 -18.24 -2.14
C GLN A 328 18.62 -17.76 -3.19
N TRP A 329 17.75 -16.82 -2.83
CA TRP A 329 16.77 -16.21 -3.74
C TRP A 329 17.44 -15.52 -4.92
N VAL A 330 18.45 -14.67 -4.69
CA VAL A 330 19.17 -14.00 -5.78
C VAL A 330 19.92 -15.01 -6.68
N LYS A 331 20.51 -16.05 -6.10
CA LYS A 331 21.23 -17.09 -6.87
C LYS A 331 20.29 -18.06 -7.61
N GLY A 332 18.98 -17.93 -7.44
CA GLY A 332 18.00 -18.89 -7.96
C GLY A 332 18.23 -20.32 -7.43
N THR A 333 18.89 -20.48 -6.27
CA THR A 333 19.24 -21.80 -5.74
C THR A 333 18.04 -22.43 -5.04
N ILE A 334 17.66 -23.61 -5.55
CA ILE A 334 16.46 -24.39 -5.23
C ILE A 334 16.31 -24.68 -3.72
N TYR A 335 15.15 -24.36 -3.15
CA TYR A 335 14.57 -25.18 -2.07
C TYR A 335 14.04 -26.48 -2.68
N PRO A 336 14.35 -27.66 -2.14
CA PRO A 336 13.88 -28.93 -2.71
C PRO A 336 12.35 -28.86 -2.85
N ALA A 337 11.89 -28.86 -4.10
CA ALA A 337 10.47 -28.81 -4.41
C ALA A 337 9.76 -29.91 -3.62
N VAL A 338 8.76 -29.53 -2.82
CA VAL A 338 7.82 -30.49 -2.25
C VAL A 338 7.23 -31.26 -3.44
N GLN A 339 7.40 -32.57 -3.46
CA GLN A 339 7.15 -33.43 -4.62
C GLN A 339 5.72 -33.20 -5.17
N GLY A 340 5.62 -32.76 -6.43
CA GLY A 340 4.36 -32.81 -7.20
C GLY A 340 3.90 -31.53 -7.88
N GLN A 341 4.55 -30.38 -7.68
CA GLN A 341 4.23 -29.14 -8.41
C GLN A 341 5.41 -28.71 -9.29
N GLU A 342 5.14 -28.47 -10.58
CA GLU A 342 6.00 -27.67 -11.46
C GLU A 342 5.99 -26.23 -10.93
N ALA A 343 6.76 -25.98 -9.87
CA ALA A 343 6.93 -24.64 -9.35
C ALA A 343 7.69 -23.80 -10.41
N PRO A 344 7.26 -22.55 -10.69
CA PRO A 344 8.06 -21.65 -11.51
C PRO A 344 9.48 -21.62 -10.95
N THR A 345 10.47 -21.77 -11.83
CA THR A 345 11.88 -21.82 -11.42
C THR A 345 12.23 -20.52 -10.72
N GLN A 346 12.83 -20.58 -9.54
CA GLN A 346 13.17 -19.42 -8.68
C GLN A 346 14.02 -18.35 -9.41
N GLU A 347 14.77 -18.73 -10.45
CA GLU A 347 15.47 -17.85 -11.39
C GLU A 347 14.54 -16.86 -12.12
N GLN A 348 13.30 -17.27 -12.40
CA GLN A 348 12.26 -16.39 -12.98
C GLN A 348 11.81 -15.33 -11.97
N ASN A 349 11.79 -15.64 -10.66
CA ASN A 349 11.28 -14.71 -9.65
C ASN A 349 12.21 -13.51 -9.47
N ILE A 350 13.53 -13.71 -9.44
CA ILE A 350 14.49 -12.59 -9.31
C ILE A 350 14.47 -11.70 -10.56
N THR A 351 14.42 -12.28 -11.75
CA THR A 351 14.34 -11.53 -13.01
C THR A 351 13.08 -10.68 -13.06
N LYS A 352 11.92 -11.28 -12.73
CA LYS A 352 10.65 -10.54 -12.60
C LYS A 352 10.74 -9.43 -11.57
N ALA A 353 11.27 -9.71 -10.38
CA ALA A 353 11.39 -8.72 -9.33
C ALA A 353 12.28 -7.53 -9.74
N LEU A 354 13.36 -7.78 -10.48
CA LEU A 354 14.19 -6.74 -11.09
C LEU A 354 13.39 -5.94 -12.13
N ASP A 355 12.68 -6.60 -13.05
CA ASP A 355 11.88 -5.91 -14.06
C ASP A 355 10.85 -4.97 -13.42
N HIS A 356 10.15 -5.42 -12.38
CA HIS A 356 9.24 -4.58 -11.60
C HIS A 356 10.00 -3.45 -10.87
N ALA A 357 11.18 -3.70 -10.31
CA ALA A 357 12.00 -2.67 -9.68
C ALA A 357 12.36 -1.56 -10.67
N PHE A 358 12.82 -1.91 -11.87
CA PHE A 358 13.14 -0.95 -12.91
C PHE A 358 11.91 -0.16 -13.38
N GLU A 359 10.75 -0.81 -13.56
CA GLU A 359 9.51 -0.11 -13.90
C GLU A 359 9.05 0.86 -12.81
N ILE A 360 9.18 0.51 -11.52
CA ILE A 360 8.93 1.42 -10.39
C ILE A 360 9.81 2.67 -10.51
N LEU A 361 11.12 2.49 -10.72
CA LEU A 361 12.06 3.61 -10.83
C LEU A 361 11.80 4.47 -12.08
N LYS A 362 11.46 3.86 -13.22
CA LYS A 362 11.04 4.59 -14.45
C LYS A 362 9.78 5.42 -14.22
N ILE A 363 8.76 4.82 -13.60
CA ILE A 363 7.51 5.53 -13.29
C ILE A 363 7.79 6.69 -12.34
N HIS A 364 8.61 6.49 -11.30
CA HIS A 364 9.00 7.56 -10.38
C HIS A 364 9.81 8.67 -11.06
N HIS A 365 10.76 8.30 -11.92
CA HIS A 365 11.56 9.25 -12.70
C HIS A 365 10.69 10.14 -13.58
N ALA A 366 9.71 9.55 -14.29
CA ALA A 366 8.76 10.28 -15.13
C ALA A 366 7.67 11.03 -14.34
N HIS A 367 7.24 10.47 -13.21
CA HIS A 367 6.15 10.96 -12.37
C HIS A 367 6.56 11.00 -10.89
N PRO A 368 7.31 12.03 -10.45
CA PRO A 368 7.80 12.12 -9.08
C PRO A 368 6.71 12.26 -8.01
N ARG A 369 5.45 12.49 -8.43
CA ARG A 369 4.26 12.50 -7.57
C ARG A 369 3.11 11.81 -8.32
N THR A 370 2.90 10.53 -8.01
CA THR A 370 1.77 9.75 -8.55
C THR A 370 0.52 9.89 -7.70
N GLY A 371 0.68 10.30 -6.43
CA GLY A 371 -0.42 10.43 -5.46
C GLY A 371 -0.61 9.21 -4.56
N ILE A 372 0.08 8.08 -4.79
CA ILE A 372 0.03 6.94 -3.86
C ILE A 372 0.81 7.23 -2.58
N MET A 373 0.33 6.71 -1.45
CA MET A 373 0.91 7.01 -0.13
C MET A 373 2.23 6.29 0.16
N PHE A 374 2.57 5.25 -0.59
CA PHE A 374 3.78 4.43 -0.40
C PHE A 374 4.77 4.57 -1.56
N GLN A 375 4.72 5.66 -2.33
CA GLN A 375 5.56 5.86 -3.50
C GLN A 375 7.05 5.84 -3.15
N GLU A 376 7.45 6.62 -2.15
CA GLU A 376 8.82 6.73 -1.67
C GLU A 376 9.32 5.38 -1.17
N TRP A 377 8.43 4.64 -0.51
CA TRP A 377 8.70 3.30 -0.03
C TRP A 377 8.90 2.29 -1.16
N ALA A 378 8.09 2.34 -2.21
CA ALA A 378 8.25 1.52 -3.41
C ALA A 378 9.60 1.75 -4.08
N VAL A 379 10.01 3.02 -4.23
CA VAL A 379 11.31 3.40 -4.81
C VAL A 379 12.47 2.90 -3.93
N HIS A 380 12.33 2.99 -2.61
CA HIS A 380 13.30 2.43 -1.67
C HIS A 380 13.44 0.92 -1.84
N LEU A 381 12.32 0.17 -1.83
CA LEU A 381 12.31 -1.29 -2.03
C LEU A 381 12.96 -1.71 -3.36
N ALA A 382 12.59 -1.05 -4.46
CA ALA A 382 13.18 -1.29 -5.77
C ALA A 382 14.70 -1.07 -5.77
N THR A 383 15.17 -0.03 -5.10
CA THR A 383 16.58 0.33 -5.03
C THR A 383 17.39 -0.67 -4.18
N ILE A 384 16.90 -1.07 -3.01
CA ILE A 384 17.60 -2.05 -2.17
C ILE A 384 17.61 -3.45 -2.82
N LEU A 385 16.60 -3.77 -3.62
CA LEU A 385 16.57 -5.00 -4.41
C LEU A 385 17.70 -5.02 -5.46
N ILE A 386 17.83 -3.94 -6.23
CA ILE A 386 18.91 -3.75 -7.22
C ILE A 386 20.28 -3.87 -6.54
N TRP A 387 20.44 -3.23 -5.38
CA TRP A 387 21.66 -3.36 -4.56
C TRP A 387 21.96 -4.82 -4.20
N ALA A 388 20.99 -5.52 -3.61
CA ALA A 388 21.17 -6.90 -3.15
C ALA A 388 21.54 -7.83 -4.31
N TYR A 389 20.86 -7.68 -5.46
CA TYR A 389 21.15 -8.44 -6.67
C TYR A 389 22.60 -8.26 -7.13
N VAL A 390 23.04 -7.01 -7.34
CA VAL A 390 24.39 -6.73 -7.85
C VAL A 390 25.46 -7.15 -6.86
N HIS A 391 25.22 -6.92 -5.56
CA HIS A 391 26.16 -7.29 -4.52
C HIS A 391 26.42 -8.81 -4.49
N ILE A 392 25.35 -9.61 -4.54
CA ILE A 392 25.45 -11.08 -4.47
C ILE A 392 26.04 -11.66 -5.77
N THR A 393 25.65 -11.15 -6.94
CA THR A 393 26.15 -11.66 -8.23
C THR A 393 27.61 -11.26 -8.48
N SER A 394 28.03 -10.07 -8.03
CA SER A 394 29.41 -9.58 -8.20
C SER A 394 30.43 -10.32 -7.34
N ARG A 395 30.02 -10.93 -6.22
CA ARG A 395 30.93 -11.70 -5.33
C ARG A 395 31.58 -12.91 -5.98
N HIS A 396 30.95 -13.48 -7.02
CA HIS A 396 31.49 -14.65 -7.71
C HIS A 396 32.47 -14.30 -8.81
N SER A 397 32.56 -13.01 -9.19
CA SER A 397 33.60 -12.56 -10.10
C SER A 397 34.89 -12.39 -9.30
N PRO A 398 36.00 -13.07 -9.66
CA PRO A 398 37.26 -12.96 -8.94
C PRO A 398 37.69 -11.48 -8.94
N ARG A 399 37.57 -10.84 -7.77
CA ARG A 399 37.93 -9.45 -7.54
C ARG A 399 39.32 -9.21 -8.11
N SER A 400 39.41 -8.40 -9.17
CA SER A 400 40.67 -7.76 -9.54
C SER A 400 41.07 -6.94 -8.33
N THR A 401 42.18 -7.29 -7.69
CA THR A 401 42.67 -6.80 -6.40
C THR A 401 43.06 -5.32 -6.37
N ASN A 402 42.56 -4.52 -7.30
CA ASN A 402 42.67 -3.07 -7.23
C ASN A 402 41.64 -2.52 -6.25
N THR A 403 41.99 -2.61 -4.96
CA THR A 403 41.48 -1.76 -3.89
C THR A 403 41.85 -0.30 -4.18
N HIS A 404 41.25 0.28 -5.21
CA HIS A 404 41.03 1.71 -5.19
C HIS A 404 39.86 1.92 -4.24
N THR A 405 40.12 2.57 -3.11
CA THR A 405 39.12 3.45 -2.50
C THR A 405 38.59 4.30 -3.65
N LEU A 406 37.44 3.90 -4.20
CA LEU A 406 36.73 4.68 -5.19
C LEU A 406 36.43 5.99 -4.47
N ASP A 407 37.25 7.00 -4.71
CA ASP A 407 36.80 8.39 -4.64
C ASP A 407 35.62 8.42 -5.60
N VAL A 408 34.43 8.10 -5.09
CA VAL A 408 33.19 8.12 -5.86
C VAL A 408 33.16 9.51 -6.45
N PRO A 409 33.35 9.66 -7.78
CA PRO A 409 33.39 10.97 -8.39
C PRO A 409 32.10 11.63 -7.95
N ARG A 410 32.19 12.81 -7.32
CA ARG A 410 31.01 13.53 -6.86
C ARG A 410 30.24 13.98 -8.10
N LEU A 411 29.47 13.05 -8.68
CA LEU A 411 28.65 13.28 -9.84
C LEU A 411 27.73 14.45 -9.50
N THR A 412 27.75 15.45 -10.36
CA THR A 412 26.79 16.53 -10.30
C THR A 412 25.39 15.95 -10.38
N HIS A 413 24.40 16.71 -9.91
CA HIS A 413 23.00 16.27 -9.99
C HIS A 413 22.62 15.93 -11.44
N HIS A 414 23.11 16.68 -12.43
CA HIS A 414 22.79 16.43 -13.82
C HIS A 414 23.42 15.13 -14.35
N GLU A 415 24.71 14.90 -14.08
CA GLU A 415 25.39 13.66 -14.49
C GLU A 415 24.73 12.43 -13.88
N LEU A 416 24.32 12.52 -12.62
CA LEU A 416 23.63 11.44 -11.92
C LEU A 416 22.26 11.13 -12.56
N GLU A 417 21.50 12.14 -12.96
CA GLU A 417 20.22 11.95 -13.66
C GLU A 417 20.41 11.32 -15.05
N VAL A 418 21.42 11.75 -15.81
CA VAL A 418 21.74 11.20 -17.14
C VAL A 418 22.20 9.74 -17.02
N ALA A 419 23.11 9.46 -16.08
CA ALA A 419 23.59 8.10 -15.85
C ALA A 419 22.45 7.17 -15.39
N THR A 420 21.60 7.62 -14.46
CA THR A 420 20.46 6.84 -14.00
C THR A 420 19.45 6.62 -15.12
N SER A 421 19.15 7.64 -15.94
CA SER A 421 18.24 7.48 -17.10
C SER A 421 18.73 6.41 -18.05
N SER A 422 20.03 6.40 -18.38
CA SER A 422 20.64 5.36 -19.21
C SER A 422 20.54 3.97 -18.59
N ILE A 423 20.79 3.84 -17.28
CA ILE A 423 20.64 2.57 -16.55
C ILE A 423 19.18 2.09 -16.61
N LEU A 424 18.21 2.98 -16.38
CA LEU A 424 16.79 2.65 -16.42
C LEU A 424 16.33 2.23 -17.83
N GLU A 425 16.81 2.89 -18.88
CA GLU A 425 16.49 2.54 -20.28
C GLU A 425 16.99 1.14 -20.65
N ASN A 426 18.17 0.74 -20.17
CA ASN A 426 18.73 -0.60 -20.39
C ASN A 426 18.02 -1.71 -19.57
N GLY A 427 17.30 -1.34 -18.51
CA GLY A 427 16.56 -2.26 -17.66
C GLY A 427 17.45 -3.25 -16.90
N SER A 428 16.85 -4.36 -16.47
CA SER A 428 17.50 -5.42 -15.70
C SER A 428 18.69 -6.05 -16.43
N THR A 429 18.60 -6.23 -17.75
CA THR A 429 19.66 -6.81 -18.59
C THR A 429 20.94 -5.97 -18.68
N GLY A 430 20.83 -4.65 -18.45
CA GLY A 430 21.96 -3.73 -18.49
C GLY A 430 22.72 -3.61 -17.16
N LEU A 431 22.19 -4.20 -16.09
CA LEU A 431 22.72 -4.11 -14.74
C LEU A 431 23.86 -5.11 -14.53
N THR A 432 25.09 -4.68 -14.78
CA THR A 432 26.29 -5.51 -14.84
C THR A 432 27.34 -5.16 -13.79
N SER A 433 27.27 -3.99 -13.16
CA SER A 433 28.31 -3.52 -12.24
C SER A 433 27.79 -2.86 -10.97
N TRP A 434 28.64 -2.92 -9.94
CA TRP A 434 28.44 -2.20 -8.68
C TRP A 434 28.28 -0.69 -8.88
N ASP A 435 29.05 -0.09 -9.80
CA ASP A 435 28.97 1.35 -10.08
C ASP A 435 27.58 1.78 -10.56
N GLN A 436 26.89 0.94 -11.34
CA GLN A 436 25.52 1.19 -11.76
C GLN A 436 24.55 1.12 -10.58
N ALA A 437 24.68 0.12 -9.70
CA ALA A 437 23.86 0.03 -8.49
C ALA A 437 24.11 1.23 -7.55
N LEU A 438 25.37 1.65 -7.39
CA LEU A 438 25.75 2.81 -6.60
C LEU A 438 25.17 4.12 -7.18
N CYS A 439 25.13 4.23 -8.51
CA CYS A 439 24.48 5.34 -9.21
C CYS A 439 22.98 5.40 -8.86
N VAL A 440 22.27 4.28 -8.97
CA VAL A 440 20.83 4.18 -8.63
C VAL A 440 20.59 4.48 -7.14
N LEU A 441 21.41 3.91 -6.23
CA LEU A 441 21.35 4.19 -4.80
C LEU A 441 21.49 5.68 -4.48
N THR A 442 22.51 6.32 -5.07
CA THR A 442 22.80 7.74 -4.85
C THR A 442 21.69 8.63 -5.42
N TRP A 443 21.17 8.28 -6.60
CA TRP A 443 20.06 8.98 -7.23
C TRP A 443 18.78 8.89 -6.39
N THR A 444 18.40 7.67 -5.99
CA THR A 444 17.22 7.43 -5.15
C THR A 444 17.32 8.21 -3.84
N ARG A 445 18.47 8.15 -3.17
CA ARG A 445 18.70 8.89 -1.92
C ARG A 445 18.48 10.39 -2.11
N LYS A 446 19.10 11.01 -3.13
CA LYS A 446 18.92 12.46 -3.41
C LYS A 446 17.47 12.81 -3.75
N ARG A 447 16.76 11.93 -4.46
CA ARG A 447 15.33 12.11 -4.77
C ARG A 447 14.47 12.08 -3.52
N LEU A 448 14.70 11.11 -2.64
CA LEU A 448 13.99 10.99 -1.36
C LEU A 448 14.32 12.15 -0.40
N GLU A 449 15.58 12.60 -0.34
CA GLU A 449 16.00 13.78 0.44
C GLU A 449 15.27 15.06 -0.02
N LYS A 450 15.09 15.23 -1.34
CA LYS A 450 14.32 16.36 -1.90
C LYS A 450 12.84 16.32 -1.51
N MET A 451 12.30 15.13 -1.28
CA MET A 451 10.91 14.94 -0.82
C MET A 451 10.79 15.15 0.69
N ASP A 452 11.82 14.81 1.47
CA ASP A 452 11.94 15.12 2.90
C ASP A 452 12.39 16.58 3.15
N ALA A 453 11.73 17.54 2.49
CA ALA A 453 12.07 18.96 2.61
C ALA A 453 11.93 19.52 4.05
N VAL A 454 11.29 18.77 4.95
CA VAL A 454 11.22 19.04 6.39
C VAL A 454 11.82 17.83 7.12
N PRO A 455 12.99 17.95 7.77
CA PRO A 455 13.63 16.84 8.46
C PRO A 455 12.72 16.15 9.46
N HIS A 456 12.75 14.81 9.48
CA HIS A 456 11.99 13.94 10.40
C HIS A 456 10.47 13.91 10.20
N HIS A 457 9.97 14.17 8.99
CA HIS A 457 8.52 14.25 8.74
C HIS A 457 7.82 12.87 8.70
N ASN A 458 8.50 11.86 8.17
CA ASN A 458 8.00 10.48 8.12
C ASN A 458 9.07 9.53 8.63
N GLY A 459 8.80 8.86 9.76
CA GLY A 459 9.73 7.89 10.37
C GLY A 459 10.19 6.82 9.38
N LEU A 460 9.29 6.40 8.49
CA LEU A 460 9.59 5.44 7.43
C LEU A 460 10.63 5.99 6.43
N LEU A 461 10.44 7.22 5.95
CA LEU A 461 11.34 7.85 4.99
C LEU A 461 12.71 8.12 5.61
N SER A 462 12.75 8.56 6.87
CA SER A 462 14.02 8.75 7.57
C SER A 462 14.80 7.45 7.75
N GLY A 463 14.11 6.33 8.05
CA GLY A 463 14.73 5.01 8.10
C GLY A 463 15.23 4.56 6.74
N ALA A 464 14.45 4.77 5.68
CA ALA A 464 14.86 4.48 4.31
C ALA A 464 16.12 5.27 3.90
N LEU A 465 16.19 6.57 4.23
CA LEU A 465 17.34 7.42 3.95
C LEU A 465 18.60 7.00 4.72
N ASP A 466 18.46 6.59 5.99
CA ASP A 466 19.58 6.04 6.78
C ASP A 466 20.14 4.76 6.15
N VAL A 467 19.26 3.82 5.78
CA VAL A 467 19.64 2.58 5.10
C VAL A 467 20.35 2.89 3.78
N LEU A 468 19.77 3.73 2.92
CA LEU A 468 20.40 4.11 1.65
C LEU A 468 21.74 4.81 1.88
N GLY A 469 21.87 5.63 2.92
CA GLY A 469 23.13 6.28 3.27
C GLY A 469 24.22 5.29 3.65
N LYS A 470 23.89 4.27 4.45
CA LYS A 470 24.79 3.17 4.80
C LYS A 470 25.18 2.33 3.59
N LEU A 471 24.24 2.02 2.71
CA LEU A 471 24.50 1.26 1.48
C LEU A 471 25.38 2.04 0.49
N VAL A 472 25.24 3.37 0.39
CA VAL A 472 26.12 4.20 -0.44
C VAL A 472 27.54 4.25 0.15
N ALA A 473 27.69 4.28 1.48
CA ALA A 473 29.00 4.39 2.12
C ALA A 473 29.74 3.06 2.24
N HIS A 474 29.02 1.97 2.52
CA HIS A 474 29.56 0.68 2.99
C HIS A 474 28.83 -0.52 2.37
N GLY A 475 28.15 -0.33 1.23
CA GLY A 475 27.30 -1.35 0.63
C GLY A 475 28.06 -2.54 0.04
N ASP A 476 29.36 -2.39 -0.25
CA ASP A 476 30.25 -3.40 -0.82
C ASP A 476 31.10 -4.14 0.22
N GLU A 477 31.00 -3.76 1.50
CA GLU A 477 31.77 -4.35 2.59
C GLU A 477 31.35 -5.81 2.84
N GLU A 478 32.34 -6.68 3.09
CA GLU A 478 32.11 -8.12 3.19
C GLU A 478 31.26 -8.51 4.42
N GLY A 479 31.37 -7.74 5.51
CA GLY A 479 30.73 -8.04 6.80
C GLY A 479 29.19 -7.98 6.81
N ARG A 480 28.56 -7.47 5.74
CA ARG A 480 27.08 -7.43 5.64
C ARG A 480 26.44 -8.78 5.27
N TRP A 481 27.24 -9.76 4.84
CA TRP A 481 26.75 -11.07 4.41
C TRP A 481 27.70 -12.17 4.87
N VAL A 482 27.19 -13.10 5.68
CA VAL A 482 27.91 -14.28 6.17
C VAL A 482 28.03 -15.34 5.08
#